data_AF-A0A259JC71-F1
#
_entry.id   AF-A0A259JC71-F1
#
_cell.length_a   1.000
_cell.length_b   1.000
_cell.length_c   1.000
_cell.angle_alpha   90.00
_cell.angle_beta   90.00
_cell.angle_gamma   90.00
#
_symmetry.space_group_name_H-M   'P 1'
#
loop_
_entity.id
_entity.type
_entity.pdbx_description
1 polymer ?
#
loop_
_entity_poly.entity_id
_entity_poly.type
_entity_poly.pdbx_seq_one_letter_code
_entity_poly.pdbx_strand_id
1 'polypeptide(L)'
;VRAPDGITPQVRWGKWTYMRRGVAENGLTITSDVLDGDLSHMRIVSGIPRRLNVTFTVPDGATGTLPVTLTLDIAGQVVEATALVEVLPVRLPAPDRPIGYYMAAPNWEVWFPPSNEEADRGMACDYGALRAFGITGIAPDVVAPTPDKISRYVQQMALVKQSGFLPPYFDYASVKVMQHTAGYARVGPNIASTLRALAAARLPAPLWSIADEPAEGDGAFADLKSVRDAIKASASEAQISGQLNSNKQQKLVPLFDTVLVNDGFGVSASGFQQMRAQRVTPWMYNMPDFRAAAGFLLWRTGGRGYLQWHGRAWTGDPRDPTDGRESDYAMLPLGGDRCSPAPTVDALVITTSEGIEDLQWLLWLEQRAQSDPAAKALRESIAGAVPADWESYRKSPPDVRALRGRIIDFALSASGG
;
A
#
# COMPACT_ATOMS: atom_id res chain seq x y z
N VAL A 1 -6.77 -23.26 15.51
CA VAL A 1 -6.94 -22.09 16.39
C VAL A 1 -8.33 -22.13 16.96
N ARG A 2 -8.48 -22.01 18.27
CA ARG A 2 -9.78 -21.82 18.92
C ARG A 2 -9.93 -20.33 19.24
N ALA A 3 -11.01 -19.74 18.77
CA ALA A 3 -11.37 -18.35 19.04
C ALA A 3 -12.85 -18.31 19.47
N PRO A 4 -13.26 -17.32 20.28
CA PRO A 4 -14.67 -17.07 20.60
C PRO A 4 -15.58 -16.98 19.37
N ASP A 5 -16.87 -17.26 19.57
CA ASP A 5 -17.87 -17.19 18.50
C ASP A 5 -17.85 -15.82 17.79
N GLY A 6 -17.92 -15.85 16.47
CA GLY A 6 -17.86 -14.67 15.61
C GLY A 6 -16.45 -14.19 15.24
N ILE A 7 -15.40 -14.71 15.89
CA ILE A 7 -14.01 -14.42 15.50
C ILE A 7 -13.55 -15.46 14.49
N THR A 8 -13.10 -14.99 13.32
CA THR A 8 -12.54 -15.87 12.29
C THR A 8 -11.01 -15.76 12.27
N PRO A 9 -10.27 -16.76 12.80
CA PRO A 9 -8.82 -16.76 12.74
C PRO A 9 -8.33 -17.25 11.37
N GLN A 10 -7.23 -16.67 10.91
CA GLN A 10 -6.44 -17.17 9.81
C GLN A 10 -5.02 -17.42 10.31
N VAL A 11 -4.45 -18.55 9.93
CA VAL A 11 -3.08 -18.92 10.27
C VAL A 11 -2.24 -18.93 9.01
N ARG A 12 -1.07 -18.32 9.11
CA ARG A 12 -0.04 -18.37 8.07
C ARG A 12 1.29 -18.77 8.68
N TRP A 13 2.12 -19.43 7.88
CA TRP A 13 3.38 -19.99 8.33
C TRP A 13 4.55 -19.40 7.56
N GLY A 14 5.58 -19.02 8.29
CA GLY A 14 6.82 -18.52 7.74
C GLY A 14 7.53 -19.58 6.90
N LYS A 15 7.54 -19.37 5.60
CA LYS A 15 8.33 -20.12 4.64
C LYS A 15 9.73 -19.53 4.61
N TRP A 16 10.73 -20.37 4.90
CA TRP A 16 12.13 -19.98 4.72
C TRP A 16 12.44 -19.82 3.24
N THR A 17 12.83 -18.61 2.84
CA THR A 17 13.15 -18.25 1.47
C THR A 17 14.41 -17.39 1.42
N TYR A 18 15.13 -17.49 0.30
CA TYR A 18 16.17 -16.52 -0.04
C TYR A 18 15.52 -15.34 -0.78
N MET A 19 15.83 -14.11 -0.38
CA MET A 19 15.24 -12.90 -0.96
C MET A 19 16.27 -11.76 -0.98
N ARG A 20 16.08 -10.79 -1.89
CA ARG A 20 16.74 -9.48 -1.86
C ARG A 20 15.72 -8.49 -1.30
N ARG A 21 15.94 -7.93 -0.11
CA ARG A 21 15.00 -6.99 0.54
C ARG A 21 15.49 -5.55 0.53
N GLY A 22 16.80 -5.36 0.55
CA GLY A 22 17.40 -4.03 0.57
C GLY A 22 17.31 -3.34 -0.78
N VAL A 23 17.14 -2.02 -0.72
CA VAL A 23 17.36 -1.14 -1.87
C VAL A 23 18.82 -1.30 -2.30
N ALA A 24 19.05 -1.57 -3.58
CA ALA A 24 20.38 -1.88 -4.11
C ALA A 24 21.08 -3.13 -3.52
N GLU A 25 20.33 -4.05 -2.91
CA GLU A 25 20.89 -5.30 -2.39
C GLU A 25 21.19 -6.28 -3.53
N ASN A 26 22.46 -6.64 -3.67
CA ASN A 26 22.93 -7.63 -4.65
C ASN A 26 23.00 -9.06 -4.08
N GLY A 27 22.99 -9.20 -2.76
CA GLY A 27 23.08 -10.48 -2.05
C GLY A 27 21.71 -11.06 -1.68
N LEU A 28 21.63 -12.38 -1.59
CA LEU A 28 20.47 -13.06 -1.04
C LEU A 28 20.59 -13.18 0.47
N THR A 29 19.53 -12.81 1.19
CA THR A 29 19.38 -13.05 2.61
C THR A 29 18.29 -14.08 2.85
N ILE A 30 18.47 -14.89 3.90
CA ILE A 30 17.47 -15.88 4.31
C ILE A 30 16.45 -15.21 5.26
N THR A 31 15.16 -15.39 4.98
CA THR A 31 14.06 -14.86 5.80
C THR A 31 12.91 -15.86 5.92
N SER A 32 12.02 -15.65 6.89
CA SER A 32 10.76 -16.38 7.07
C SER A 32 9.52 -15.49 6.93
N ASP A 33 9.67 -14.37 6.21
CA ASP A 33 8.66 -13.33 6.06
C ASP A 33 7.62 -13.62 4.98
N VAL A 34 7.84 -14.61 4.11
CA VAL A 34 6.77 -15.14 3.24
C VAL A 34 5.85 -15.99 4.12
N LEU A 35 4.65 -15.49 4.38
CA LEU A 35 3.66 -16.11 5.26
C LEU A 35 2.66 -16.89 4.41
N ASP A 36 2.86 -18.21 4.33
CA ASP A 36 2.03 -19.11 3.53
C ASP A 36 0.76 -19.54 4.28
N GLY A 37 -0.38 -19.41 3.63
CA GLY A 37 -1.67 -19.84 4.19
C GLY A 37 -2.05 -21.27 3.83
N ASP A 38 -1.36 -21.91 2.87
CA ASP A 38 -1.57 -23.31 2.53
C ASP A 38 -0.48 -24.19 3.19
N LEU A 39 -0.94 -25.13 4.01
CA LEU A 39 -0.08 -26.04 4.77
C LEU A 39 0.08 -27.40 4.14
N SER A 40 -0.72 -27.73 3.14
CA SER A 40 -0.75 -29.06 2.53
C SER A 40 0.59 -29.48 1.93
N HIS A 41 1.42 -28.51 1.55
CA HIS A 41 2.72 -28.71 0.94
C HIS A 41 3.91 -28.27 1.82
N MET A 42 3.65 -27.86 3.07
CA MET A 42 4.70 -27.32 3.92
C MET A 42 5.51 -28.45 4.58
N ARG A 43 6.81 -28.51 4.27
CA ARG A 43 7.74 -29.45 4.92
C ARG A 43 8.29 -28.87 6.23
N ILE A 44 8.05 -29.55 7.34
CA ILE A 44 8.70 -29.26 8.63
C ILE A 44 10.03 -30.00 8.68
N VAL A 45 11.11 -29.28 9.00
CA VAL A 45 12.48 -29.81 9.09
C VAL A 45 12.99 -29.58 10.50
N SER A 46 13.59 -30.61 11.10
CA SER A 46 14.15 -30.53 12.45
C SER A 46 15.27 -29.48 12.53
N GLY A 47 15.33 -28.75 13.64
CA GLY A 47 16.37 -27.73 13.90
C GLY A 47 16.16 -26.39 13.20
N ILE A 48 15.10 -26.22 12.40
CA ILE A 48 14.80 -24.96 11.72
C ILE A 48 13.61 -24.28 12.42
N PRO A 49 13.81 -23.08 13.03
CA PRO A 49 12.71 -22.38 13.72
C PRO A 49 11.60 -21.99 12.75
N ARG A 50 10.37 -21.87 13.22
CA ARG A 50 9.22 -21.48 12.40
C ARG A 50 8.52 -20.27 12.98
N ARG A 51 8.22 -19.31 12.10
CA ARG A 51 7.32 -18.20 12.41
C ARG A 51 5.88 -18.66 12.16
N LEU A 52 5.00 -18.43 13.12
CA LEU A 52 3.56 -18.49 12.90
C LEU A 52 3.00 -17.08 12.96
N ASN A 53 2.10 -16.78 12.06
CA ASN A 53 1.31 -15.57 12.10
C ASN A 53 -0.17 -15.96 12.21
N VAL A 54 -0.84 -15.38 13.20
CA VAL A 54 -2.28 -15.58 13.40
C VAL A 54 -2.91 -14.21 13.30
N THR A 55 -3.81 -14.04 12.34
CA THR A 55 -4.67 -12.86 12.22
C THR A 55 -6.08 -13.25 12.59
N PHE A 56 -6.83 -12.34 13.18
CA PHE A 56 -8.24 -12.57 13.48
C PHE A 56 -9.00 -11.26 13.25
N THR A 57 -10.23 -11.40 12.75
CA THR A 57 -11.15 -10.27 12.62
C THR A 57 -12.07 -10.28 13.83
N VAL A 58 -12.08 -9.15 14.56
CA VAL A 58 -12.99 -8.91 15.67
C VAL A 58 -14.28 -8.31 15.11
N PRO A 59 -15.47 -8.86 15.42
CA PRO A 59 -16.74 -8.29 14.97
C PRO A 59 -16.97 -6.86 15.48
N ASP A 60 -17.67 -6.06 14.67
CA ASP A 60 -18.11 -4.73 15.08
C ASP A 60 -18.94 -4.81 16.38
N GLY A 61 -18.54 -4.00 17.36
CA GLY A 61 -19.23 -3.90 18.66
C GLY A 61 -18.79 -4.94 19.70
N ALA A 62 -17.87 -5.85 19.38
CA ALA A 62 -17.24 -6.67 20.41
C ALA A 62 -16.43 -5.82 21.39
N THR A 63 -16.40 -6.21 22.66
CA THR A 63 -15.66 -5.52 23.73
C THR A 63 -15.17 -6.52 24.77
N GLY A 64 -14.09 -6.19 25.47
CA GLY A 64 -13.54 -6.98 26.58
C GLY A 64 -12.43 -7.92 26.14
N THR A 65 -12.05 -8.84 27.03
CA THR A 65 -10.90 -9.71 26.83
C THR A 65 -11.29 -11.01 26.13
N LEU A 66 -10.65 -11.28 24.99
CA LEU A 66 -10.88 -12.45 24.15
C LEU A 66 -9.66 -13.37 24.23
N PRO A 67 -9.78 -14.58 24.82
CA PRO A 67 -8.71 -15.56 24.80
C PRO A 67 -8.61 -16.18 23.39
N VAL A 68 -7.43 -16.09 22.79
CA VAL A 68 -7.10 -16.74 21.51
C VAL A 68 -6.10 -17.85 21.79
N THR A 69 -6.51 -19.10 21.57
CA THR A 69 -5.66 -20.27 21.79
C THR A 69 -5.22 -20.88 20.46
N LEU A 70 -3.91 -20.89 20.25
CA LEU A 70 -3.24 -21.64 19.20
C LEU A 70 -2.86 -23.02 19.74
N THR A 71 -3.54 -24.04 19.26
CA THR A 71 -3.19 -25.45 19.49
C THR A 71 -2.52 -26.00 18.23
N LEU A 72 -1.35 -26.61 18.39
CA LEU A 72 -0.59 -27.27 17.33
C LEU A 72 -0.33 -28.72 17.72
N ASP A 73 -0.53 -29.65 16.79
CA ASP A 73 -0.02 -31.02 16.92
C ASP A 73 1.32 -31.11 16.16
N ILE A 74 2.39 -31.41 16.90
CA ILE A 74 3.74 -31.56 16.38
C ILE A 74 4.19 -32.99 16.68
N ALA A 75 4.09 -33.86 15.68
CA ALA A 75 4.50 -35.27 15.77
C ALA A 75 3.82 -36.03 16.94
N GLY A 76 2.53 -35.77 17.17
CA GLY A 76 1.74 -36.41 18.24
C GLY A 76 1.87 -35.71 19.60
N GLN A 77 2.66 -34.64 19.69
CA GLN A 77 2.70 -33.76 20.86
C GLN A 77 1.84 -32.53 20.63
N VAL A 78 0.83 -32.34 21.47
CA VAL A 78 -0.02 -31.15 21.44
C VAL A 78 0.68 -30.03 22.22
N VAL A 79 0.93 -28.92 21.54
CA VAL A 79 1.47 -27.68 22.12
C VAL A 79 0.38 -26.61 22.05
N GLU A 80 0.18 -25.88 23.14
CA GLU A 80 -0.80 -24.81 23.22
C GLU A 80 -0.14 -23.49 23.64
N ALA A 81 -0.57 -22.41 22.99
CA ALA A 81 -0.23 -21.04 23.36
C ALA A 81 -1.51 -20.21 23.39
N THR A 82 -1.75 -19.49 24.48
CA THR A 82 -2.92 -18.61 24.63
C THR A 82 -2.49 -17.16 24.75
N ALA A 83 -3.08 -16.30 23.92
CA ALA A 83 -2.96 -14.85 24.01
C ALA A 83 -4.29 -14.25 24.49
N LEU A 84 -4.22 -13.25 25.35
CA LEU A 84 -5.39 -12.45 25.74
C LEU A 84 -5.42 -11.20 24.87
N VAL A 85 -6.49 -11.06 24.09
CA VAL A 85 -6.71 -9.91 23.22
C VAL A 85 -7.73 -9.00 23.87
N GLU A 86 -7.32 -7.80 24.26
CA GLU A 86 -8.24 -6.79 24.78
C GLU A 86 -8.88 -6.01 23.63
N VAL A 87 -10.22 -6.07 23.54
CA VAL A 87 -11.00 -5.29 22.59
C VAL A 87 -11.59 -4.09 23.30
N LEU A 88 -11.03 -2.93 22.97
CA LEU A 88 -11.43 -1.66 23.55
C LEU A 88 -12.83 -1.25 23.05
N PRO A 89 -13.67 -0.61 23.87
CA PRO A 89 -14.96 -0.06 23.46
C PRO A 89 -14.79 1.25 22.65
N VAL A 90 -13.85 1.26 21.72
CA VAL A 90 -13.47 2.43 20.91
C VAL A 90 -13.64 2.09 19.44
N ARG A 91 -14.44 2.89 18.74
CA ARG A 91 -14.53 2.83 17.29
C ARG A 91 -13.52 3.79 16.67
N LEU A 92 -12.55 3.25 15.96
CA LEU A 92 -11.60 4.04 15.19
C LEU A 92 -12.26 4.58 13.91
N PRO A 93 -11.92 5.81 13.48
CA PRO A 93 -12.36 6.30 12.17
C PRO A 93 -11.74 5.47 11.05
N ALA A 94 -12.41 5.43 9.90
CA ALA A 94 -11.80 4.87 8.69
C ALA A 94 -10.55 5.67 8.30
N PRO A 95 -9.54 5.06 7.67
CA PRO A 95 -8.42 5.81 7.10
C PRO A 95 -8.94 6.81 6.06
N ASP A 96 -8.35 8.00 6.02
CA ASP A 96 -8.81 9.14 5.21
C ASP A 96 -8.01 9.35 3.91
N ARG A 97 -7.05 8.46 3.62
CA ARG A 97 -6.14 8.56 2.49
C ARG A 97 -5.72 7.20 1.93
N PRO A 98 -5.40 7.12 0.63
CA PRO A 98 -4.95 5.88 -0.01
C PRO A 98 -3.54 5.49 0.45
N ILE A 99 -3.40 4.27 0.97
CA ILE A 99 -2.15 3.66 1.39
C ILE A 99 -2.09 2.24 0.84
N GLY A 100 -1.11 1.91 0.00
CA GLY A 100 -1.00 0.54 -0.51
C GLY A 100 0.05 0.34 -1.58
N TYR A 101 -0.30 -0.43 -2.62
CA TYR A 101 0.68 -1.05 -3.49
C TYR A 101 0.42 -0.85 -4.98
N TYR A 102 1.49 -1.01 -5.75
CA TYR A 102 1.40 -1.15 -7.19
C TYR A 102 1.14 -2.61 -7.54
N MET A 103 0.07 -2.81 -8.29
CA MET A 103 -0.32 -4.11 -8.79
C MET A 103 0.09 -4.21 -10.25
N ALA A 104 0.64 -5.35 -10.61
CA ALA A 104 0.94 -5.74 -11.97
C ALA A 104 0.46 -7.17 -12.15
N ALA A 105 -0.03 -7.50 -13.35
CA ALA A 105 -0.15 -8.89 -13.75
C ALA A 105 1.24 -9.54 -13.62
N PRO A 106 1.33 -10.75 -13.05
CA PRO A 106 2.60 -11.45 -12.99
C PRO A 106 3.16 -11.75 -14.39
N ASN A 107 4.49 -11.68 -14.54
CA ASN A 107 5.15 -11.83 -15.85
C ASN A 107 4.80 -13.12 -16.60
N TRP A 108 4.52 -14.23 -15.90
CA TRP A 108 4.16 -15.47 -16.56
C TRP A 108 2.82 -15.43 -17.31
N GLU A 109 1.93 -14.50 -16.95
CA GLU A 109 0.68 -14.25 -17.68
C GLU A 109 0.97 -13.63 -19.07
N VAL A 110 2.18 -13.14 -19.34
CA VAL A 110 2.60 -12.76 -20.70
C VAL A 110 2.82 -13.99 -21.58
N TRP A 111 3.37 -15.08 -21.02
CA TRP A 111 3.63 -16.32 -21.75
C TRP A 111 2.40 -17.23 -21.81
N PHE A 112 1.60 -17.22 -20.74
CA PHE A 112 0.39 -18.03 -20.59
C PHE A 112 -0.79 -17.10 -20.28
N PRO A 113 -1.27 -16.34 -21.29
CA PRO A 113 -2.29 -15.34 -21.08
C PRO A 113 -3.59 -15.99 -20.59
N PRO A 114 -4.09 -15.60 -19.39
CA PRO A 114 -5.40 -16.04 -18.94
C PRO A 114 -6.49 -15.39 -19.80
N SER A 115 -7.71 -15.95 -19.75
CA SER A 115 -8.88 -15.22 -20.19
C SER A 115 -9.10 -13.97 -19.33
N ASN A 116 -9.83 -12.97 -19.84
CA ASN A 116 -10.16 -11.78 -19.07
C ASN A 116 -10.88 -12.11 -17.75
N GLU A 117 -11.75 -13.13 -17.76
CA GLU A 117 -12.49 -13.56 -16.58
C GLU A 117 -11.56 -14.16 -15.51
N GLU A 118 -10.61 -15.00 -15.91
CA GLU A 118 -9.60 -15.56 -15.01
C GLU A 118 -8.68 -14.48 -14.44
N ALA A 119 -8.25 -13.53 -15.28
CA ALA A 119 -7.44 -12.38 -14.84
C ALA A 119 -8.20 -11.52 -13.82
N ASP A 120 -9.46 -11.19 -14.10
CA ASP A 120 -10.31 -10.40 -13.20
C ASP A 120 -10.56 -11.12 -11.88
N ARG A 121 -10.84 -12.43 -11.93
CA ARG A 121 -11.00 -13.24 -10.72
C ARG A 121 -9.72 -13.25 -9.88
N GLY A 122 -8.57 -13.52 -10.50
CA GLY A 122 -7.29 -13.52 -9.80
C GLY A 122 -6.99 -12.16 -9.16
N MET A 123 -7.24 -11.08 -9.89
CA MET A 123 -7.05 -9.72 -9.39
C MET A 123 -8.06 -9.36 -8.27
N ALA A 124 -9.31 -9.80 -8.38
CA ALA A 124 -10.31 -9.62 -7.33
C ALA A 124 -9.90 -10.31 -6.02
N CYS A 125 -9.30 -11.51 -6.11
CA CYS A 125 -8.77 -12.22 -4.96
C CYS A 125 -7.58 -11.49 -4.32
N ASP A 126 -6.67 -10.94 -5.13
CA ASP A 126 -5.57 -10.11 -4.63
C ASP A 126 -6.06 -8.85 -3.94
N TYR A 127 -7.03 -8.18 -4.55
CA TYR A 127 -7.67 -7.00 -3.98
C TYR A 127 -8.35 -7.34 -2.67
N GLY A 128 -9.09 -8.45 -2.61
CA GLY A 128 -9.69 -8.97 -1.39
C GLY A 128 -8.64 -9.24 -0.30
N ALA A 129 -7.51 -9.86 -0.66
CA ALA A 129 -6.41 -10.12 0.25
C ALA A 129 -5.85 -8.82 0.85
N LEU A 130 -5.50 -7.83 0.01
CA LEU A 130 -4.99 -6.54 0.48
C LEU A 130 -6.01 -5.81 1.37
N ARG A 131 -7.28 -5.80 0.97
CA ARG A 131 -8.36 -5.15 1.73
C ARG A 131 -8.62 -5.81 3.08
N ALA A 132 -8.45 -7.13 3.18
CA ALA A 132 -8.54 -7.85 4.45
C ALA A 132 -7.46 -7.40 5.46
N PHE A 133 -6.32 -6.89 4.98
CA PHE A 133 -5.28 -6.25 5.79
C PHE A 133 -5.45 -4.72 5.93
N GLY A 134 -6.60 -4.16 5.54
CA GLY A 134 -6.89 -2.74 5.70
C GLY A 134 -6.23 -1.81 4.67
N ILE A 135 -5.48 -2.35 3.70
CA ILE A 135 -4.78 -1.57 2.65
C ILE A 135 -5.77 -0.73 1.85
N THR A 136 -5.65 0.60 1.85
CA THR A 136 -6.69 1.50 1.32
C THR A 136 -6.39 2.08 -0.06
N GLY A 137 -5.13 2.09 -0.50
CA GLY A 137 -4.68 2.68 -1.76
C GLY A 137 -4.18 1.63 -2.75
N ILE A 138 -4.17 1.98 -4.03
CA ILE A 138 -3.73 1.07 -5.08
C ILE A 138 -3.27 1.82 -6.34
N ALA A 139 -2.23 1.29 -6.99
CA ALA A 139 -2.01 1.49 -8.42
C ALA A 139 -2.44 0.20 -9.14
N PRO A 140 -3.62 0.15 -9.76
CA PRO A 140 -4.17 -1.08 -10.30
C PRO A 140 -3.47 -1.47 -11.61
N ASP A 141 -3.42 -2.78 -11.89
CA ASP A 141 -3.04 -3.28 -13.20
C ASP A 141 -4.21 -3.12 -14.17
N VAL A 142 -4.09 -2.16 -15.08
CA VAL A 142 -5.15 -1.79 -16.02
C VAL A 142 -4.58 -1.73 -17.43
N VAL A 143 -5.43 -2.06 -18.41
CA VAL A 143 -5.06 -1.91 -19.82
C VAL A 143 -4.88 -0.44 -20.16
N ALA A 144 -3.93 -0.07 -21.02
CA ALA A 144 -3.89 1.30 -21.51
C ALA A 144 -5.14 1.62 -22.36
N PRO A 145 -5.89 2.70 -22.07
CA PRO A 145 -7.18 2.92 -22.70
C PRO A 145 -7.04 3.52 -24.10
N THR A 146 -6.91 2.66 -25.10
CA THR A 146 -7.13 2.98 -26.53
C THR A 146 -8.63 2.91 -26.85
N PRO A 147 -9.12 3.46 -27.98
CA PRO A 147 -10.55 3.50 -28.30
C PRO A 147 -11.27 2.14 -28.19
N ASP A 148 -10.60 1.04 -28.55
CA ASP A 148 -11.08 -0.34 -28.46
C ASP A 148 -11.00 -0.93 -27.03
N LYS A 149 -10.19 -0.35 -26.13
CA LYS A 149 -9.94 -0.83 -24.77
C LYS A 149 -10.61 -0.02 -23.67
N ILE A 150 -11.26 1.11 -23.97
CA ILE A 150 -11.95 1.95 -22.97
C ILE A 150 -12.96 1.13 -22.15
N SER A 151 -13.74 0.26 -22.79
CA SER A 151 -14.72 -0.57 -22.07
C SER A 151 -14.04 -1.50 -21.05
N ARG A 152 -12.91 -2.12 -21.44
CA ARG A 152 -12.11 -2.97 -20.56
C ARG A 152 -11.51 -2.18 -19.40
N TYR A 153 -10.99 -0.99 -19.67
CA TYR A 153 -10.47 -0.08 -18.63
C TYR A 153 -11.54 0.25 -17.58
N VAL A 154 -12.74 0.63 -18.04
CA VAL A 154 -13.87 0.95 -17.16
C VAL A 154 -14.26 -0.25 -16.29
N GLN A 155 -14.25 -1.47 -16.84
CA GLN A 155 -14.52 -2.70 -16.08
C GLN A 155 -13.47 -2.92 -14.98
N GLN A 156 -12.17 -2.80 -15.30
CA GLN A 156 -11.10 -2.97 -14.31
C GLN A 156 -11.16 -1.90 -13.21
N MET A 157 -11.47 -0.66 -13.56
CA MET A 157 -11.66 0.42 -12.57
C MET A 157 -12.91 0.21 -11.71
N ALA A 158 -13.96 -0.40 -12.26
CA ALA A 158 -15.13 -0.81 -11.49
C ALA A 158 -14.78 -1.90 -10.47
N LEU A 159 -13.95 -2.87 -10.86
CA LEU A 159 -13.44 -3.91 -9.95
C LEU A 159 -12.69 -3.29 -8.77
N VAL A 160 -11.76 -2.37 -9.05
CA VAL A 160 -11.01 -1.64 -8.00
C VAL A 160 -11.96 -0.94 -7.01
N LYS A 161 -12.98 -0.23 -7.53
CA LYS A 161 -13.97 0.45 -6.70
C LYS A 161 -14.80 -0.52 -5.87
N GLN A 162 -15.24 -1.64 -6.47
CA GLN A 162 -16.04 -2.68 -5.80
C GLN A 162 -15.26 -3.36 -4.68
N SER A 163 -13.94 -3.50 -4.82
CA SER A 163 -13.07 -3.98 -3.75
C SER A 163 -12.92 -2.99 -2.58
N GLY A 164 -13.37 -1.75 -2.73
CA GLY A 164 -13.41 -0.78 -1.62
C GLY A 164 -12.09 -0.02 -1.38
N PHE A 165 -11.24 0.11 -2.40
CA PHE A 165 -10.09 1.02 -2.36
C PHE A 165 -10.54 2.49 -2.43
N LEU A 166 -9.80 3.35 -1.72
CA LEU A 166 -10.03 4.79 -1.68
C LEU A 166 -9.45 5.45 -2.95
N PRO A 167 -10.23 6.30 -3.64
CA PRO A 167 -9.71 7.12 -4.72
C PRO A 167 -8.85 8.30 -4.19
N PRO A 168 -8.06 8.94 -5.05
CA PRO A 168 -7.86 8.60 -6.45
C PRO A 168 -6.95 7.38 -6.62
N TYR A 169 -7.19 6.58 -7.66
CA TYR A 169 -6.35 5.42 -8.00
C TYR A 169 -5.17 5.88 -8.85
N PHE A 170 -4.00 5.29 -8.66
CA PHE A 170 -2.80 5.70 -9.40
C PHE A 170 -2.62 4.86 -10.67
N ASP A 171 -2.93 5.41 -11.84
CA ASP A 171 -2.65 4.75 -13.11
C ASP A 171 -1.19 5.03 -13.50
N TYR A 172 -0.34 4.06 -13.17
CA TYR A 172 1.10 4.13 -13.39
C TYR A 172 1.49 3.99 -14.87
N ALA A 173 0.84 3.10 -15.62
CA ALA A 173 1.39 2.58 -16.88
C ALA A 173 0.72 3.16 -18.13
N SER A 174 -0.54 3.58 -18.06
CA SER A 174 -1.35 3.84 -19.26
C SER A 174 -0.78 4.91 -20.18
N VAL A 175 -0.27 6.02 -19.64
CA VAL A 175 0.29 7.11 -20.47
C VAL A 175 1.52 6.61 -21.23
N LYS A 176 2.46 5.96 -20.53
CA LYS A 176 3.66 5.37 -21.12
C LYS A 176 3.32 4.38 -22.23
N VAL A 177 2.39 3.46 -21.97
CA VAL A 177 1.96 2.48 -22.97
C VAL A 177 1.27 3.15 -24.17
N MET A 178 0.41 4.15 -23.96
CA MET A 178 -0.22 4.89 -25.06
C MET A 178 0.79 5.69 -25.89
N GLN A 179 1.81 6.30 -25.27
CA GLN A 179 2.87 6.98 -26.00
C GLN A 179 3.59 6.01 -26.94
N HIS A 180 3.92 4.81 -26.47
CA HIS A 180 4.58 3.79 -27.27
C HIS A 180 3.69 3.18 -28.36
N THR A 181 2.39 2.98 -28.09
CA THR A 181 1.50 2.21 -28.98
C THR A 181 0.63 3.07 -29.89
N ALA A 182 0.20 4.26 -29.44
CA ALA A 182 -0.71 5.15 -30.17
C ALA A 182 -0.07 6.49 -30.56
N GLY A 183 1.09 6.82 -29.99
CA GLY A 183 1.80 8.08 -30.22
C GLY A 183 1.26 9.26 -29.40
N TYR A 184 2.11 10.27 -29.21
CA TYR A 184 1.84 11.43 -28.34
C TYR A 184 0.53 12.16 -28.65
N ALA A 185 0.20 12.36 -29.94
CA ALA A 185 -0.99 13.10 -30.36
C ALA A 185 -2.32 12.44 -29.95
N ARG A 186 -2.31 11.13 -29.63
CA ARG A 186 -3.51 10.37 -29.27
C ARG A 186 -3.73 10.25 -27.77
N VAL A 187 -2.70 10.49 -26.94
CA VAL A 187 -2.77 10.33 -25.48
C VAL A 187 -3.88 11.21 -24.88
N GLY A 188 -3.87 12.52 -25.17
CA GLY A 188 -4.88 13.44 -24.66
C GLY A 188 -6.32 13.06 -25.04
N PRO A 189 -6.64 12.88 -26.34
CA PRO A 189 -7.98 12.46 -26.77
C PRO A 189 -8.46 11.12 -26.18
N ASN A 190 -7.54 10.16 -25.99
CA ASN A 190 -7.85 8.88 -25.36
C ASN A 190 -8.18 9.06 -23.87
N ILE A 191 -7.39 9.85 -23.13
CA ILE A 191 -7.68 10.19 -21.74
C ILE A 191 -9.04 10.90 -21.64
N ALA A 192 -9.32 11.91 -22.48
CA ALA A 192 -10.59 12.62 -22.48
C ALA A 192 -11.79 11.68 -22.69
N SER A 193 -11.67 10.73 -23.62
CA SER A 193 -12.72 9.74 -23.89
C SER A 193 -12.90 8.77 -22.72
N THR A 194 -11.80 8.37 -22.09
CA THR A 194 -11.80 7.51 -20.91
C THR A 194 -12.45 8.20 -19.71
N LEU A 195 -12.12 9.46 -19.45
CA LEU A 195 -12.72 10.24 -18.36
C LEU A 195 -14.24 10.39 -18.54
N ARG A 196 -14.72 10.61 -19.77
CA ARG A 196 -16.17 10.60 -20.06
C ARG A 196 -16.81 9.24 -19.76
N ALA A 197 -16.15 8.15 -20.14
CA ALA A 197 -16.66 6.79 -19.90
C ALA A 197 -16.68 6.44 -18.39
N LEU A 198 -15.63 6.80 -17.65
CA LEU A 198 -15.58 6.65 -16.19
C LEU A 198 -16.68 7.47 -15.51
N ALA A 199 -16.88 8.72 -15.92
CA ALA A 199 -17.93 9.58 -15.38
C ALA A 199 -19.33 9.00 -15.64
N ALA A 200 -19.58 8.49 -16.85
CA ALA A 200 -20.84 7.80 -17.19
C ALA A 200 -21.07 6.56 -16.31
N ALA A 201 -20.01 5.83 -15.96
CA ALA A 201 -20.04 4.68 -15.05
C ALA A 201 -20.00 5.07 -13.55
N ARG A 202 -19.98 6.37 -13.22
CA ARG A 202 -19.83 6.89 -11.84
C ARG A 202 -18.57 6.34 -11.13
N LEU A 203 -17.48 6.19 -11.88
CA LEU A 203 -16.17 5.79 -11.38
C LEU A 203 -15.28 7.03 -11.20
N PRO A 204 -14.38 7.03 -10.20
CA PRO A 204 -13.45 8.12 -10.00
C PRO A 204 -12.44 8.21 -11.16
N ALA A 205 -11.99 9.42 -11.46
CA ALA A 205 -10.85 9.62 -12.34
C ALA A 205 -9.55 9.16 -11.64
N PRO A 206 -8.64 8.46 -12.34
CA PRO A 206 -7.33 8.12 -11.80
C PRO A 206 -6.40 9.33 -11.81
N LEU A 207 -5.28 9.20 -11.09
CA LEU A 207 -4.07 9.97 -11.30
C LEU A 207 -3.32 9.36 -12.48
N TRP A 208 -3.06 10.12 -13.53
CA TRP A 208 -2.34 9.66 -14.71
C TRP A 208 -0.84 9.92 -14.54
N SER A 209 -0.05 8.86 -14.34
CA SER A 209 1.40 9.03 -14.25
C SER A 209 2.00 9.35 -15.61
N ILE A 210 2.75 10.45 -15.69
CA ILE A 210 3.51 10.84 -16.88
C ILE A 210 5.03 10.73 -16.68
N ALA A 211 5.48 10.47 -15.46
CA ALA A 211 6.90 10.44 -15.11
C ALA A 211 7.15 9.34 -14.10
N ASP A 212 8.18 8.53 -14.36
CA ASP A 212 8.67 7.50 -13.46
C ASP A 212 10.16 7.74 -13.24
N GLU A 213 10.49 8.36 -12.10
CA GLU A 213 11.88 8.66 -11.70
C GLU A 213 12.73 9.25 -12.85
N PRO A 214 12.26 10.34 -13.50
CA PRO A 214 12.85 10.78 -14.76
C PRO A 214 14.30 11.23 -14.60
N ALA A 215 15.11 10.97 -15.62
CA ALA A 215 16.49 11.44 -15.64
C ALA A 215 16.59 12.96 -15.44
N GLU A 216 17.66 13.39 -14.79
CA GLU A 216 17.94 14.81 -14.56
C GLU A 216 18.36 15.47 -15.88
N GLY A 217 17.66 16.54 -16.28
CA GLY A 217 18.07 17.36 -17.43
C GLY A 217 16.93 18.10 -18.11
N ASP A 218 17.24 19.25 -18.69
CA ASP A 218 16.24 20.15 -19.30
C ASP A 218 15.47 19.50 -20.46
N GLY A 219 16.10 18.58 -21.20
CA GLY A 219 15.45 17.83 -22.28
C GLY A 219 14.32 16.93 -21.77
N ALA A 220 14.61 16.07 -20.79
CA ALA A 220 13.61 15.21 -20.16
C ALA A 220 12.47 16.04 -19.53
N PHE A 221 12.80 17.19 -18.96
CA PHE A 221 11.81 18.08 -18.32
C PHE A 221 10.90 18.74 -19.36
N ALA A 222 11.46 19.15 -20.51
CA ALA A 222 10.69 19.71 -21.63
C ALA A 222 9.76 18.67 -22.26
N ASP A 223 10.20 17.42 -22.37
CA ASP A 223 9.38 16.32 -22.87
C ASP A 223 8.18 16.05 -21.95
N LEU A 224 8.42 15.96 -20.63
CA LEU A 224 7.34 15.80 -19.64
C LEU A 224 6.33 16.95 -19.69
N LYS A 225 6.81 18.18 -19.82
CA LYS A 225 5.93 19.35 -19.98
C LYS A 225 5.07 19.23 -21.25
N SER A 226 5.67 18.81 -22.37
CA SER A 226 4.95 18.64 -23.63
C SER A 226 3.85 17.57 -23.53
N VAL A 227 4.13 16.47 -22.83
CA VAL A 227 3.14 15.41 -22.54
C VAL A 227 1.99 15.96 -21.70
N ARG A 228 2.31 16.62 -20.59
CA ARG A 228 1.32 17.26 -19.72
C ARG A 228 0.42 18.23 -20.51
N ASP A 229 1.03 19.12 -21.27
CA ASP A 229 0.31 20.16 -22.00
C ASP A 229 -0.59 19.55 -23.09
N ALA A 230 -0.15 18.49 -23.77
CA ALA A 230 -0.96 17.75 -24.73
C ALA A 230 -2.17 17.06 -24.08
N ILE A 231 -2.00 16.48 -22.88
CA ILE A 231 -3.10 15.89 -22.13
C ILE A 231 -4.09 16.98 -21.71
N LYS A 232 -3.61 18.05 -21.07
CA LYS A 232 -4.45 19.14 -20.57
C LYS A 232 -5.19 19.88 -21.69
N ALA A 233 -4.65 19.92 -22.91
CA ALA A 233 -5.35 20.49 -24.07
C ALA A 233 -6.61 19.70 -24.49
N SER A 234 -6.63 18.38 -24.25
CA SER A 234 -7.77 17.51 -24.61
C SER A 234 -8.67 17.16 -23.41
N ALA A 235 -8.08 17.14 -22.21
CA ALA A 235 -8.70 16.73 -20.96
C ALA A 235 -8.20 17.64 -19.82
N SER A 236 -8.74 18.85 -19.74
CA SER A 236 -8.32 19.87 -18.77
C SER A 236 -8.46 19.42 -17.30
N GLU A 237 -9.40 18.53 -17.05
CA GLU A 237 -9.76 17.94 -15.76
C GLU A 237 -8.91 16.72 -15.38
N ALA A 238 -8.10 16.18 -16.31
CA ALA A 238 -7.24 15.03 -16.04
C ALA A 238 -6.23 15.37 -14.93
N GLN A 239 -6.16 14.55 -13.87
CA GLN A 239 -5.17 14.74 -12.81
C GLN A 239 -3.84 14.13 -13.23
N ILE A 240 -2.81 14.95 -13.36
CA ILE A 240 -1.48 14.54 -13.80
C ILE A 240 -0.62 14.22 -12.58
N SER A 241 0.08 13.09 -12.64
CA SER A 241 0.98 12.65 -11.57
C SER A 241 2.32 12.14 -12.08
N GLY A 242 3.23 11.88 -11.15
CA GLY A 242 4.52 11.28 -11.45
C GLY A 242 5.30 10.98 -10.18
N GLN A 243 6.29 10.09 -10.30
CA GLN A 243 7.21 9.73 -9.23
C GLN A 243 8.53 10.48 -9.39
N LEU A 244 9.02 11.09 -8.30
CA LEU A 244 10.31 11.76 -8.23
C LEU A 244 11.16 11.13 -7.11
N ASN A 245 12.44 10.89 -7.39
CA ASN A 245 13.38 10.18 -6.52
C ASN A 245 14.67 10.95 -6.20
N SER A 246 14.83 12.18 -6.70
CA SER A 246 16.03 13.00 -6.51
C SER A 246 15.66 14.44 -6.16
N ASN A 247 16.35 15.02 -5.17
CA ASN A 247 16.14 16.42 -4.78
C ASN A 247 16.40 17.42 -5.91
N LYS A 248 17.14 17.04 -6.96
CA LYS A 248 17.38 17.88 -8.14
C LYS A 248 16.15 17.96 -9.07
N GLN A 249 15.15 17.11 -8.89
CA GLN A 249 13.90 17.11 -9.64
C GLN A 249 12.87 18.11 -9.09
N GLN A 250 13.19 18.92 -8.08
CA GLN A 250 12.26 19.91 -7.50
C GLN A 250 11.59 20.83 -8.56
N LYS A 251 12.30 21.17 -9.63
CA LYS A 251 11.78 22.00 -10.73
C LYS A 251 10.62 21.34 -11.49
N LEU A 252 10.46 20.01 -11.39
CA LEU A 252 9.37 19.26 -12.02
C LEU A 252 8.07 19.32 -11.22
N VAL A 253 8.12 19.61 -9.92
CA VAL A 253 6.94 19.60 -9.03
C VAL A 253 5.74 20.37 -9.63
N PRO A 254 5.89 21.59 -10.19
CA PRO A 254 4.77 22.35 -10.75
C PRO A 254 4.10 21.72 -11.98
N LEU A 255 4.68 20.68 -12.58
CA LEU A 255 4.09 19.99 -13.72
C LEU A 255 2.93 19.07 -13.30
N PHE A 256 2.86 18.69 -12.03
CA PHE A 256 1.93 17.67 -11.54
C PHE A 256 0.79 18.29 -10.70
N ASP A 257 -0.36 17.64 -10.70
CA ASP A 257 -1.45 17.90 -9.75
C ASP A 257 -1.22 17.10 -8.44
N THR A 258 -0.65 15.89 -8.55
CA THR A 258 -0.22 15.03 -7.43
C THR A 258 1.19 14.50 -7.72
N VAL A 259 2.11 14.59 -6.76
CA VAL A 259 3.47 14.07 -6.92
C VAL A 259 3.77 13.02 -5.85
N LEU A 260 4.36 11.92 -6.28
CA LEU A 260 4.82 10.83 -5.44
C LEU A 260 6.32 10.99 -5.22
N VAL A 261 6.77 11.05 -3.98
CA VAL A 261 8.19 11.27 -3.67
C VAL A 261 8.70 10.28 -2.63
N ASN A 262 9.94 9.82 -2.83
CA ASN A 262 10.63 8.93 -1.91
C ASN A 262 11.69 9.68 -1.08
N ASP A 263 12.48 8.93 -0.31
CA ASP A 263 13.55 9.47 0.52
C ASP A 263 14.65 10.19 -0.27
N GLY A 264 14.98 9.73 -1.48
CA GLY A 264 15.98 10.37 -2.34
C GLY A 264 15.56 11.76 -2.83
N PHE A 265 14.25 12.00 -3.02
CA PHE A 265 13.72 13.35 -3.28
C PHE A 265 13.75 14.23 -2.03
N GLY A 266 13.44 13.61 -0.88
CA GLY A 266 13.34 14.26 0.42
C GLY A 266 11.89 14.40 0.88
N VAL A 267 11.52 13.60 1.87
CA VAL A 267 10.19 13.62 2.49
C VAL A 267 10.23 14.47 3.76
N SER A 268 9.49 15.58 3.77
CA SER A 268 9.41 16.48 4.93
C SER A 268 8.10 17.26 4.97
N ALA A 269 7.68 17.64 6.18
CA ALA A 269 6.50 18.46 6.41
C ALA A 269 6.60 19.83 5.70
N SER A 270 7.78 20.45 5.73
CA SER A 270 8.05 21.73 5.06
C SER A 270 8.01 21.59 3.54
N GLY A 271 8.66 20.56 2.98
CA GLY A 271 8.60 20.26 1.54
C GLY A 271 7.17 20.02 1.07
N PHE A 272 6.40 19.23 1.82
CA PHE A 272 5.00 18.95 1.49
C PHE A 272 4.12 20.20 1.62
N GLN A 273 4.42 21.11 2.55
CA GLN A 273 3.74 22.41 2.64
C GLN A 273 4.05 23.29 1.43
N GLN A 274 5.30 23.31 0.95
CA GLN A 274 5.69 24.04 -0.25
C GLN A 274 4.99 23.49 -1.50
N MET A 275 4.89 22.17 -1.65
CA MET A 275 4.13 21.55 -2.74
C MET A 275 2.66 21.97 -2.71
N ARG A 276 2.02 21.93 -1.53
CA ARG A 276 0.63 22.38 -1.38
C ARG A 276 0.44 23.86 -1.69
N ALA A 277 1.41 24.71 -1.33
CA ALA A 277 1.38 26.13 -1.70
C ALA A 277 1.43 26.34 -3.23
N GLN A 278 2.02 25.40 -3.96
CA GLN A 278 2.00 25.33 -5.43
C GLN A 278 0.76 24.60 -5.98
N ARG A 279 -0.21 24.26 -5.13
CA ARG A 279 -1.41 23.46 -5.44
C ARG A 279 -1.11 22.03 -5.90
N VAL A 280 0.05 21.49 -5.52
CA VAL A 280 0.45 20.11 -5.77
C VAL A 280 0.19 19.25 -4.54
N THR A 281 -0.40 18.09 -4.73
CA THR A 281 -0.71 17.13 -3.66
C THR A 281 0.46 16.16 -3.44
N PRO A 282 1.13 16.15 -2.27
CA PRO A 282 2.26 15.27 -2.03
C PRO A 282 1.82 13.89 -1.50
N TRP A 283 2.37 12.84 -2.11
CA TRP A 283 2.27 11.45 -1.68
C TRP A 283 3.66 10.91 -1.35
N MET A 284 3.73 9.99 -0.39
CA MET A 284 4.93 9.20 -0.16
C MET A 284 5.00 8.06 -1.16
N TYR A 285 6.22 7.69 -1.56
CA TYR A 285 6.46 6.60 -2.47
C TYR A 285 7.70 5.82 -2.07
N ASN A 286 7.62 4.49 -2.19
CA ASN A 286 8.77 3.59 -2.03
C ASN A 286 9.60 3.84 -0.76
N MET A 287 8.93 4.10 0.37
CA MET A 287 9.59 4.47 1.61
C MET A 287 10.22 3.24 2.29
N PRO A 288 11.43 3.35 2.85
CA PRO A 288 12.10 2.21 3.48
C PRO A 288 11.39 1.67 4.74
N ASP A 289 10.75 2.55 5.53
CA ASP A 289 9.95 2.16 6.70
C ASP A 289 8.45 2.20 6.36
N PHE A 290 7.89 1.01 6.14
CA PHE A 290 6.53 0.79 5.70
C PHE A 290 5.49 1.21 6.74
N ARG A 291 5.77 0.96 8.02
CA ARG A 291 4.86 1.30 9.12
C ARG A 291 4.84 2.81 9.32
N ALA A 292 6.02 3.44 9.32
CA ALA A 292 6.12 4.89 9.43
C ALA A 292 5.40 5.60 8.28
N ALA A 293 5.65 5.17 7.04
CA ALA A 293 5.09 5.73 5.81
C ALA A 293 3.58 5.49 5.64
N ALA A 294 3.02 4.50 6.34
CA ALA A 294 1.57 4.29 6.41
C ALA A 294 0.91 4.99 7.62
N GLY A 295 1.69 5.33 8.65
CA GLY A 295 1.19 5.83 9.94
C GLY A 295 1.77 7.19 10.35
N PHE A 296 2.59 7.18 11.40
CA PHE A 296 3.05 8.38 12.08
C PHE A 296 3.82 9.37 11.18
N LEU A 297 4.69 8.91 10.29
CA LEU A 297 5.43 9.81 9.40
C LEU A 297 4.50 10.42 8.34
N LEU A 298 3.58 9.63 7.77
CA LEU A 298 2.57 10.09 6.82
C LEU A 298 1.69 11.18 7.42
N TRP A 299 1.23 10.96 8.65
CA TRP A 299 0.49 11.94 9.43
C TRP A 299 1.34 13.19 9.70
N ARG A 300 2.55 13.01 10.23
CA ARG A 300 3.42 14.11 10.68
C ARG A 300 3.89 15.05 9.58
N THR A 301 4.09 14.52 8.37
CA THR A 301 4.46 15.28 7.17
C THR A 301 3.24 15.86 6.44
N GLY A 302 2.03 15.38 6.74
CA GLY A 302 0.81 15.73 6.04
C GLY A 302 0.73 15.17 4.62
N GLY A 303 1.33 13.99 4.38
CA GLY A 303 1.20 13.30 3.10
C GLY A 303 -0.24 12.85 2.85
N ARG A 304 -0.67 12.92 1.59
CA ARG A 304 -2.06 12.65 1.16
C ARG A 304 -2.27 11.25 0.56
N GLY A 305 -1.22 10.44 0.54
CA GLY A 305 -1.25 9.03 0.18
C GLY A 305 0.14 8.43 0.30
N TYR A 306 0.20 7.10 0.25
CA TYR A 306 1.44 6.33 0.22
C TYR A 306 1.28 5.14 -0.72
N LEU A 307 2.21 4.95 -1.66
CA LEU A 307 2.27 3.74 -2.46
C LEU A 307 3.66 3.10 -2.45
N GLN A 308 3.68 1.76 -2.46
CA GLN A 308 4.88 0.95 -2.51
C GLN A 308 4.87 0.03 -3.74
N TRP A 309 5.96 -0.02 -4.51
CA TRP A 309 5.93 -0.62 -5.86
C TRP A 309 5.84 -2.17 -5.87
N HIS A 310 6.18 -2.83 -4.76
CA HIS A 310 6.32 -4.30 -4.69
C HIS A 310 5.01 -5.10 -4.56
N GLY A 311 3.84 -4.67 -5.07
CA GLY A 311 2.59 -5.41 -4.86
C GLY A 311 2.61 -6.83 -5.47
N ARG A 312 2.81 -6.89 -6.80
CA ARG A 312 3.09 -8.12 -7.58
C ARG A 312 4.21 -7.92 -8.61
N ALA A 313 5.28 -7.24 -8.20
CA ALA A 313 6.38 -6.85 -9.09
C ALA A 313 7.47 -7.93 -9.19
N TRP A 314 7.16 -9.05 -9.86
CA TRP A 314 8.16 -10.08 -10.15
C TRP A 314 9.02 -9.69 -11.33
N THR A 315 10.34 -9.91 -11.27
CA THR A 315 11.26 -9.56 -12.37
C THR A 315 11.63 -10.75 -13.29
N GLY A 316 11.54 -11.99 -12.80
CA GLY A 316 11.87 -13.23 -13.55
C GLY A 316 11.02 -14.43 -13.13
N ASP A 317 11.63 -15.62 -12.98
CA ASP A 317 10.99 -16.79 -12.37
C ASP A 317 10.81 -16.56 -10.86
N PRO A 318 9.57 -16.34 -10.38
CA PRO A 318 9.29 -16.11 -8.96
C PRO A 318 9.64 -17.29 -8.03
N ARG A 319 10.02 -18.46 -8.56
CA ARG A 319 10.48 -19.61 -7.78
C ARG A 319 11.99 -19.69 -7.64
N ASP A 320 12.74 -19.03 -8.52
CA ASP A 320 14.21 -19.00 -8.47
C ASP A 320 14.66 -17.67 -7.84
N PRO A 321 15.13 -17.68 -6.57
CA PRO A 321 15.58 -16.45 -5.92
C PRO A 321 16.82 -15.84 -6.59
N THR A 322 17.51 -16.56 -7.47
CA THR A 322 18.64 -16.05 -8.24
C THR A 322 18.22 -15.32 -9.52
N ASP A 323 17.02 -15.59 -10.05
CA ASP A 323 16.48 -15.07 -11.32
C ASP A 323 15.76 -13.73 -11.16
N GLY A 324 16.44 -12.74 -10.59
CA GLY A 324 15.84 -11.43 -10.31
C GLY A 324 16.85 -10.31 -10.11
N ARG A 325 16.35 -9.08 -10.12
CA ARG A 325 17.12 -7.85 -9.82
C ARG A 325 16.98 -7.43 -8.35
N GLU A 326 17.58 -6.31 -8.00
CA GLU A 326 17.51 -5.71 -6.65
C GLU A 326 16.04 -5.60 -6.18
N SER A 327 15.78 -5.92 -4.91
CA SER A 327 14.44 -5.86 -4.31
C SER A 327 13.35 -6.69 -5.01
N ASP A 328 13.71 -7.85 -5.60
CA ASP A 328 12.76 -8.78 -6.22
C ASP A 328 11.96 -9.56 -5.16
N TYR A 329 10.93 -8.92 -4.63
CA TYR A 329 9.93 -9.51 -3.75
C TYR A 329 8.54 -8.93 -4.04
N ALA A 330 7.51 -9.65 -3.59
CA ALA A 330 6.12 -9.24 -3.75
C ALA A 330 5.38 -9.26 -2.42
N MET A 331 4.51 -8.27 -2.20
CA MET A 331 3.57 -8.23 -1.06
C MET A 331 2.57 -9.37 -1.09
N LEU A 332 2.21 -9.80 -2.29
CA LEU A 332 1.46 -11.02 -2.56
C LEU A 332 2.37 -12.02 -3.27
N PRO A 333 3.18 -12.79 -2.52
CA PRO A 333 4.05 -13.80 -3.09
C PRO A 333 3.31 -14.85 -3.91
N LEU A 334 4.05 -15.73 -4.57
CA LEU A 334 3.48 -16.94 -5.12
C LEU A 334 2.93 -17.83 -4.00
N GLY A 335 1.66 -18.21 -4.13
CA GLY A 335 1.00 -19.25 -3.34
C GLY A 335 0.44 -20.34 -4.26
N GLY A 336 -0.16 -21.37 -3.66
CA GLY A 336 -0.83 -22.46 -4.41
C GLY A 336 -2.05 -21.97 -5.19
N ASP A 337 -2.88 -21.12 -4.56
CA ASP A 337 -4.07 -20.50 -5.17
C ASP A 337 -4.17 -19.02 -4.75
N ARG A 338 -4.33 -18.11 -5.72
CA ARG A 338 -4.55 -16.66 -5.46
C ARG A 338 -5.83 -16.41 -4.68
N CYS A 339 -6.82 -17.28 -4.83
CA CYS A 339 -8.13 -17.18 -4.18
C CYS A 339 -8.24 -18.04 -2.91
N SER A 340 -7.11 -18.48 -2.35
CA SER A 340 -7.09 -19.17 -1.06
C SER A 340 -7.78 -18.34 0.03
N PRO A 341 -8.62 -18.94 0.90
CA PRO A 341 -9.23 -18.26 2.03
C PRO A 341 -8.20 -17.61 2.97
N ALA A 342 -7.00 -18.16 3.06
CA ALA A 342 -5.84 -17.58 3.71
C ALA A 342 -4.78 -17.30 2.64
N PRO A 343 -4.76 -16.10 2.02
CA PRO A 343 -3.80 -15.79 0.97
C PRO A 343 -2.38 -15.73 1.54
N THR A 344 -1.42 -16.22 0.75
CA THR A 344 0.01 -16.05 1.01
C THR A 344 0.37 -14.57 0.90
N VAL A 345 1.03 -14.02 1.92
CA VAL A 345 1.43 -12.60 1.97
C VAL A 345 2.85 -12.44 2.46
N ASP A 346 3.49 -11.32 2.13
CA ASP A 346 4.70 -10.90 2.82
C ASP A 346 4.35 -10.29 4.18
N ALA A 347 5.21 -10.50 5.18
CA ALA A 347 5.10 -9.87 6.49
C ALA A 347 5.02 -8.33 6.42
N LEU A 348 5.57 -7.71 5.36
CA LEU A 348 5.46 -6.27 5.14
C LEU A 348 4.02 -5.79 4.90
N VAL A 349 3.11 -6.64 4.42
CA VAL A 349 1.68 -6.31 4.34
C VAL A 349 1.09 -6.06 5.73
N ILE A 350 1.49 -6.88 6.70
CA ILE A 350 1.09 -6.73 8.10
C ILE A 350 1.73 -5.46 8.68
N THR A 351 3.00 -5.20 8.38
CA THR A 351 3.68 -3.96 8.82
C THR A 351 2.97 -2.71 8.29
N THR A 352 2.54 -2.70 7.03
CA THR A 352 1.74 -1.60 6.46
C THR A 352 0.36 -1.51 7.12
N SER A 353 -0.30 -2.65 7.37
CA SER A 353 -1.58 -2.71 8.10
C SER A 353 -1.47 -2.08 9.50
N GLU A 354 -0.42 -2.41 10.24
CA GLU A 354 -0.13 -1.78 11.53
C GLU A 354 0.06 -0.26 11.38
N GLY A 355 0.73 0.20 10.33
CA GLY A 355 0.88 1.64 10.09
C GLY A 355 -0.45 2.34 9.77
N ILE A 356 -1.34 1.69 9.02
CA ILE A 356 -2.69 2.21 8.77
C ILE A 356 -3.47 2.30 10.09
N GLU A 357 -3.36 1.31 10.97
CA GLU A 357 -3.97 1.35 12.29
C GLU A 357 -3.39 2.47 13.16
N ASP A 358 -2.07 2.70 13.12
CA ASP A 358 -1.43 3.87 13.76
C ASP A 358 -2.08 5.18 13.27
N LEU A 359 -2.30 5.32 11.96
CA LEU A 359 -2.99 6.48 11.38
C LEU A 359 -4.42 6.60 11.91
N GLN A 360 -5.18 5.51 12.00
CA GLN A 360 -6.55 5.56 12.51
C GLN A 360 -6.62 6.04 13.96
N TRP A 361 -5.69 5.61 14.81
CA TRP A 361 -5.55 6.13 16.18
C TRP A 361 -5.20 7.62 16.22
N LEU A 362 -4.32 8.08 15.33
CA LEU A 362 -4.00 9.50 15.20
C LEU A 362 -5.21 10.33 14.75
N LEU A 363 -5.96 9.84 13.76
CA LEU A 363 -7.19 10.49 13.28
C LEU A 363 -8.27 10.53 14.38
N TRP A 364 -8.40 9.46 15.16
CA TRP A 364 -9.28 9.44 16.33
C TRP A 364 -8.87 10.52 17.35
N LEU A 365 -7.58 10.61 17.65
CA LEU A 365 -7.05 11.61 18.58
C LEU A 365 -7.27 13.04 18.06
N GLU A 366 -7.11 13.27 16.76
CA GLU A 366 -7.40 14.56 16.13
C GLU A 366 -8.86 14.96 16.26
N GLN A 367 -9.80 14.03 16.11
CA GLN A 367 -11.22 14.30 16.32
C GLN A 367 -11.50 14.67 17.79
N ARG A 368 -10.91 13.94 18.75
CA ARG A 368 -11.05 14.26 20.18
C ARG A 368 -10.43 15.62 20.56
N ALA A 369 -9.29 15.95 19.97
CA ALA A 369 -8.57 17.20 20.19
C ALA A 369 -9.36 18.46 19.75
N GLN A 370 -10.46 18.31 19.02
CA GLN A 370 -11.35 19.43 18.66
C GLN A 370 -12.15 19.95 19.86
N SER A 371 -12.43 19.10 20.85
CA SER A 371 -13.26 19.44 22.01
C SER A 371 -12.59 19.16 23.36
N ASP A 372 -11.54 18.34 23.39
CA ASP A 372 -10.84 17.95 24.62
C ASP A 372 -9.41 18.54 24.69
N PRO A 373 -9.13 19.45 25.64
CA PRO A 373 -7.79 20.02 25.81
C PRO A 373 -6.70 19.00 26.13
N ALA A 374 -7.01 17.91 26.84
CA ALA A 374 -6.05 16.86 27.16
C ALA A 374 -5.71 16.04 25.89
N ALA A 375 -6.70 15.74 25.05
CA ALA A 375 -6.47 15.13 23.74
C ALA A 375 -5.60 16.03 22.85
N LYS A 376 -5.86 17.34 22.86
CA LYS A 376 -5.05 18.33 22.12
C LYS A 376 -3.60 18.35 22.60
N ALA A 377 -3.37 18.39 23.92
CA ALA A 377 -2.03 18.34 24.50
C ALA A 377 -1.30 17.03 24.17
N LEU A 378 -2.01 15.89 24.22
CA LEU A 378 -1.44 14.60 23.83
C LEU A 378 -1.05 14.58 22.36
N ARG A 379 -1.91 15.07 21.46
CA ARG A 379 -1.61 15.18 20.02
C ARG A 379 -0.37 16.03 19.76
N GLU A 380 -0.25 17.17 20.43
CA GLU A 380 0.92 18.06 20.31
C GLU A 380 2.20 17.41 20.85
N SER A 381 2.11 16.68 21.97
CA SER A 381 3.23 15.90 22.50
C SER A 381 3.67 14.80 21.54
N ILE A 382 2.74 14.07 20.93
CA ILE A 382 3.03 13.05 19.92
C ILE A 382 3.65 13.71 18.68
N ALA A 383 3.12 14.83 18.20
CA ALA A 383 3.69 15.57 17.08
C ALA A 383 5.13 16.04 17.35
N GLY A 384 5.45 16.39 18.59
CA GLY A 384 6.81 16.75 19.01
C GLY A 384 7.76 15.56 19.10
N ALA A 385 7.25 14.37 19.39
CA ALA A 385 8.05 13.13 19.48
C ALA A 385 8.33 12.50 18.11
N VAL A 386 7.52 12.78 17.09
CA VAL A 386 7.72 12.25 15.73
C VAL A 386 8.46 13.28 14.88
N PRO A 387 9.64 12.95 14.33
CA PRO A 387 10.36 13.83 13.43
C PRO A 387 9.53 14.25 12.20
N ALA A 388 9.70 15.50 11.78
CA ALA A 388 8.92 16.11 10.69
C ALA A 388 9.46 15.80 9.29
N ASP A 389 10.53 15.03 9.19
CA ASP A 389 11.24 14.71 7.97
C ASP A 389 11.87 13.32 8.06
N TRP A 390 12.06 12.68 6.91
CA TRP A 390 12.59 11.34 6.82
C TRP A 390 14.02 11.24 7.36
N GLU A 391 14.87 12.23 7.10
CA GLU A 391 16.29 12.16 7.50
C GLU A 391 16.46 12.15 9.02
N SER A 392 15.72 13.00 9.73
CA SER A 392 15.65 12.99 11.19
C SER A 392 14.97 11.71 11.70
N TYR A 393 13.87 11.27 11.07
CA TYR A 393 13.17 10.04 11.44
C TYR A 393 14.08 8.82 11.36
N ARG A 394 14.81 8.64 10.25
CA ARG A 394 15.72 7.52 10.03
C ARG A 394 16.88 7.49 11.02
N LYS A 395 17.37 8.66 11.44
CA LYS A 395 18.47 8.78 12.42
C LYS A 395 18.03 8.46 13.85
N SER A 396 16.80 8.83 14.20
CA SER A 396 16.25 8.63 15.54
C SER A 396 14.76 8.29 15.43
N PRO A 397 14.43 7.06 15.01
CA PRO A 397 13.04 6.66 14.84
C PRO A 397 12.39 6.57 16.24
N PRO A 398 11.21 7.17 16.43
CA PRO A 398 10.48 7.04 17.69
C PRO A 398 9.95 5.62 17.86
N ASP A 399 9.70 5.21 19.10
CA ASP A 399 8.94 3.99 19.38
C ASP A 399 7.45 4.24 19.08
N VAL A 400 7.05 3.95 17.83
CA VAL A 400 5.67 4.12 17.36
C VAL A 400 4.66 3.26 18.13
N ARG A 401 5.08 2.12 18.71
CA ARG A 401 4.19 1.29 19.54
C ARG A 401 3.93 1.95 20.87
N ALA A 402 4.96 2.50 21.51
CA ALA A 402 4.80 3.28 22.73
C ALA A 402 3.95 4.53 22.49
N LEU A 403 4.12 5.21 21.35
CA LEU A 403 3.27 6.36 20.98
C LEU A 403 1.81 5.96 20.79
N ARG A 404 1.52 4.86 20.08
CA ARG A 404 0.15 4.33 19.99
C ARG A 404 -0.41 3.98 21.36
N GLY A 405 0.38 3.32 22.22
CA GLY A 405 0.00 2.98 23.59
C GLY A 405 -0.51 4.18 24.38
N ARG A 406 0.18 5.33 24.27
CA ARG A 406 -0.28 6.58 24.91
C ARG A 406 -1.66 7.06 24.43
N ILE A 407 -1.99 6.85 23.15
CA ILE A 407 -3.32 7.17 22.60
C ILE A 407 -4.36 6.21 23.16
N ILE A 408 -4.03 4.92 23.21
CA ILE A 408 -4.89 3.87 23.78
C ILE A 408 -5.17 4.13 25.26
N ASP A 409 -4.15 4.42 26.07
CA ASP A 409 -4.29 4.74 27.50
C ASP A 409 -5.18 5.97 27.72
N PHE A 410 -5.02 6.99 26.88
CA PHE A 410 -5.90 8.15 26.87
C PHE A 410 -7.35 7.76 26.52
N ALA A 411 -7.56 6.90 25.52
CA ALA A 411 -8.90 6.44 25.15
C ALA A 411 -9.57 5.64 26.27
N LEU A 412 -8.81 4.81 26.99
CA LEU A 412 -9.28 4.05 28.15
C LEU A 412 -9.69 4.96 29.30
N SER A 413 -8.82 5.91 29.68
CA SER A 413 -9.11 6.86 30.76
C SER A 413 -10.28 7.79 30.44
N ALA A 414 -10.41 8.24 29.19
CA ALA A 414 -11.51 9.10 28.75
C ALA A 414 -12.87 8.36 28.65
N SER A 415 -12.86 7.03 28.55
CA SER A 415 -14.07 6.21 28.47
C SER A 415 -14.59 5.79 29.87
N GLY A 416 -13.94 6.23 30.95
CA GLY A 416 -14.35 5.95 32.32
C GLY A 416 -14.17 4.49 32.72
N GLY A 417 -12.94 3.96 32.49
CA GLY A 417 -12.56 2.57 32.75
C GLY A 417 -13.07 1.95 34.04
#